data_AF-A0A0D7EIX4-F1
#
_entry.id   AF-A0A0D7EIX4-F1
#
_cell.length_a   1.000
_cell.length_b   1.000
_cell.length_c   1.000
_cell.angle_alpha   90.00
_cell.angle_beta   90.00
_cell.angle_gamma   90.00
#
_symmetry.space_group_name_H-M   'P 1'
#
loop_
_entity.id
_entity.type
_entity.pdbx_description
1 polymer ?
#
loop_
_entity_poly.entity_id
_entity_poly.type
_entity_poly.pdbx_seq_one_letter_code
_entity_poly.pdbx_strand_id
1 'polypeptide(L)' 'ICDGATADRNALSRNLPTSGLAVIDFDCADWADASFARGRLAHFVSPKILREAL' A
#
# COMPACT_ATOMS: atom_id res chain seq x y z
N ILE A 1 2.63 10.15 11.46
CA ILE A 1 2.24 8.85 10.88
C ILE A 1 1.52 9.13 9.58
N CYS A 2 2.22 8.90 8.47
CA CYS A 2 1.85 9.42 7.15
C CYS A 2 0.60 8.70 6.65
N ASP A 3 -0.47 9.48 6.48
CA ASP A 3 -1.63 9.12 5.67
C ASP A 3 -1.11 8.75 4.27
N GLY A 4 -1.27 7.50 3.83
CA GLY A 4 -0.70 7.02 2.56
C GLY A 4 -0.88 8.06 1.47
N ALA A 5 0.24 8.68 1.10
CA ALA A 5 0.22 9.94 0.40
C ALA A 5 -0.40 9.72 -0.99
N THR A 6 -1.01 10.75 -1.57
CA THR A 6 -1.53 10.70 -2.95
C THR A 6 -0.50 10.14 -3.94
N ALA A 7 0.81 10.34 -3.67
CA ALA A 7 1.91 9.76 -4.41
C ALA A 7 1.95 8.22 -4.38
N ASP A 8 1.76 7.59 -3.22
CA ASP A 8 1.78 6.13 -3.06
C ASP A 8 0.60 5.48 -3.79
N ARG A 9 -0.58 6.07 -3.68
CA ARG A 9 -1.77 5.63 -4.43
C ARG A 9 -1.54 5.74 -5.94
N ASN A 10 -0.98 6.85 -6.39
CA ASN A 10 -0.67 7.05 -7.81
C ASN A 10 0.36 6.02 -8.29
N ALA A 11 1.44 5.81 -7.52
CA ALA A 11 2.48 4.83 -7.85
C ALA A 11 1.91 3.40 -7.95
N LEU A 12 1.09 2.99 -6.99
CA LEU A 12 0.41 1.69 -7.00
C LEU A 12 -0.57 1.55 -8.19
N SER A 13 -1.32 2.61 -8.50
CA SER A 13 -2.29 2.60 -9.61
C SER A 13 -1.64 2.41 -10.98
N ARG A 14 -0.37 2.82 -11.13
CA ARG A 14 0.40 2.62 -12.37
C ARG A 14 0.85 1.16 -12.53
N ASN A 15 1.35 0.54 -11.47
CA ASN A 15 1.77 -0.87 -11.46
C ASN A 15 2.09 -1.33 -10.01
N LEU A 16 1.87 -2.60 -9.70
CA LEU A 16 2.49 -3.29 -8.56
C LEU A 16 3.69 -4.12 -9.08
N PRO A 17 4.93 -3.60 -9.01
CA PRO A 17 6.09 -4.32 -9.54
C PRO A 17 6.37 -5.60 -8.74
N THR A 18 7.06 -6.56 -9.36
CA THR A 18 7.55 -7.76 -8.66
C THR A 18 8.34 -7.37 -7.42
N SER A 19 8.05 -8.03 -6.29
CA SER A 19 8.62 -7.70 -4.97
C SER A 19 8.27 -6.29 -4.44
N GLY A 20 7.29 -5.61 -5.02
CA GLY A 20 6.65 -4.44 -4.42
C GLY A 20 5.84 -4.83 -3.19
N LEU A 21 5.84 -3.97 -2.17
CA LEU A 21 5.10 -4.15 -0.93
C LEU A 21 4.06 -3.04 -0.79
N ALA A 22 2.80 -3.41 -0.57
CA ALA A 22 1.73 -2.50 -0.23
C ALA A 22 1.17 -2.87 1.15
N VAL A 23 1.05 -1.90 2.05
CA VAL A 23 0.40 -2.06 3.34
C VAL A 23 -0.97 -1.40 3.24
N ILE A 24 -2.03 -2.20 3.38
CA ILE A 24 -3.42 -1.73 3.36
C ILE A 24 -4.00 -1.94 4.76
N ASP A 25 -4.47 -0.85 5.34
CA ASP A 25 -5.15 -0.83 6.62
C ASP A 25 -6.65 -1.02 6.42
N PHE A 26 -7.24 -2.00 7.10
CA PHE A 26 -8.67 -2.25 7.07
C PHE A 26 -9.25 -1.96 8.44
N ASP A 27 -10.18 -1.02 8.51
CA ASP A 27 -10.93 -0.71 9.74
C ASP A 27 -12.03 -1.77 9.96
N CYS A 28 -11.60 -2.99 10.28
CA CYS A 28 -12.48 -4.12 10.56
C CYS A 28 -11.96 -4.94 11.75
N ALA A 29 -12.89 -5.46 12.55
CA ALA A 29 -12.56 -6.28 13.71
C ALA A 29 -12.36 -7.77 13.34
N ASP A 30 -13.01 -8.23 12.27
CA ASP A 30 -12.90 -9.59 11.76
C ASP A 30 -12.33 -9.58 10.33
N TRP A 31 -11.47 -10.54 10.01
CA TRP A 31 -10.92 -10.71 8.66
C TRP A 31 -11.99 -11.06 7.62
N ALA A 32 -13.12 -11.65 8.03
CA ALA A 32 -14.25 -11.90 7.16
C ALA A 32 -14.89 -10.60 6.62
N ASP A 33 -14.72 -9.48 7.32
CA ASP A 33 -15.24 -8.17 6.90
C ASP A 33 -14.29 -7.44 5.94
N ALA A 34 -13.04 -7.92 5.81
CA ALA A 34 -12.10 -7.42 4.82
C ALA A 34 -12.60 -7.76 3.40
N SER A 35 -13.03 -6.73 2.69
CA SER A 35 -13.72 -6.88 1.41
C SER A 35 -13.07 -6.06 0.29
N PHE A 36 -13.41 -6.41 -0.96
CA PHE A 36 -12.90 -5.70 -2.13
C PHE A 36 -13.23 -4.21 -2.09
N ALA A 37 -12.30 -3.40 -2.60
CA ALA A 37 -12.42 -1.94 -2.67
C ALA A 37 -12.65 -1.24 -1.30
N ARG A 38 -12.31 -1.91 -0.19
CA ARG A 38 -12.25 -1.33 1.16
C ARG A 38 -10.82 -1.18 1.64
N GLY A 39 -10.68 -0.50 2.77
CA GLY A 39 -9.40 -0.22 3.39
C GLY A 39 -8.71 1.01 2.82
N ARG A 40 -7.56 1.33 3.40
CA ARG A 40 -6.77 2.51 3.10
C ARG A 40 -5.33 2.07 2.88
N LEU A 41 -4.75 2.50 1.75
CA LEU A 41 -3.33 2.32 1.52
C LEU A 41 -2.56 3.13 2.58
N ALA A 42 -1.84 2.44 3.47
CA ALA A 42 -1.01 3.05 4.49
C ALA A 42 0.38 3.37 3.94
N HIS A 43 0.98 2.43 3.18
CA HIS A 43 2.31 2.57 2.60
C HIS A 43 2.44 1.79 1.29
N PHE A 44 3.25 2.31 0.37
CA PHE A 44 3.70 1.58 -0.81
C PHE A 44 5.21 1.69 -0.99
N VAL A 45 5.89 0.56 -1.17
CA VAL A 45 7.33 0.49 -1.41
C VAL A 45 7.60 -0.33 -2.66
N SER A 46 8.45 0.20 -3.54
CA SER A 46 8.99 -0.57 -4.67
C SER A 46 10.42 -1.00 -4.39
N PRO A 47 10.92 -2.11 -4.98
CA PRO A 47 12.30 -2.54 -4.81
C PRO A 47 13.33 -1.47 -5.21
N LYS A 48 12.98 -0.60 -6.18
CA LYS A 48 13.82 0.54 -6.57
C LYS A 48 13.98 1.54 -5.43
N ILE A 49 12.88 1.89 -4.75
CA ILE A 49 12.87 2.78 -3.58
C ILE A 49 13.62 2.12 -2.41
N LEU A 50 13.39 0.83 -2.17
CA LEU A 50 14.05 0.10 -1.09
C LEU A 50 15.58 0.06 -1.27
N ARG A 51 16.05 -0.11 -2.51
CA ARG A 51 17.49 -0.06 -2.84
C ARG A 51 18.10 1.33 -2.57
N GLU A 52 17.35 2.40 -2.74
CA GLU A 52 17.82 3.79 -2.51
C GLU A 52 17.78 4.20 -1.03
N ALA A 53 17.02 3.48 -0.20
CA ALA A 53 16.89 3.73 1.24
C ALA A 53 17.87 2.91 2.10
N LEU A 54 18.67 2.03 1.48
CA LEU A 54 19.77 1.24 2.08
C LEU A 54 21.11 1.87 1.72
#